data_AF-A0A7X7TCX0-F1
#
_entry.id   AF-A0A7X7TCX0-F1
#
_cell.length_a   1.000
_cell.length_b   1.000
_cell.length_c   1.000
_cell.angle_alpha   90.00
_cell.angle_beta   90.00
_cell.angle_gamma   90.00
#
_symmetry.space_group_name_H-M   'P 1'
#
loop_
_entity.id
_entity.type
_entity.pdbx_description
1 polymer ?
#
loop_
_entity_poly.entity_id
_entity_poly.type
_entity_poly.pdbx_seq_one_letter_code
_entity_poly.pdbx_strand_id
1 'polypeptide(L)'
;DKLELWYAQRLIETLPRLRGENGHCINYRHLIDRLVRKPGAFENYCYKDDLFPTSQFRIAYDILRDTVSIRQANKEYLKILELAAKENESLVNTALRWLIHLEEEISFANVKQVIDSKQQAPEPTDVYVESVDIQGYDSLYETPECVCV
;
A
#
# COMPACT_ATOMS: atom_id res chain seq x y z
N ASP A 1 -5.33 11.92 28.22
CA ASP A 1 -4.13 11.08 28.00
C ASP A 1 -3.79 10.88 26.52
N LYS A 2 -3.40 11.96 25.83
CA LYS A 2 -2.88 11.93 24.45
C LYS A 2 -2.04 13.18 24.23
N LEU A 3 -1.04 13.10 23.37
CA LEU A 3 -0.22 14.24 22.97
C LEU A 3 -0.76 14.73 21.62
N GLU A 4 -1.06 16.02 21.51
CA GLU A 4 -1.58 16.62 20.28
C GLU A 4 -0.52 17.56 19.69
N LEU A 5 -0.27 17.41 18.40
CA LEU A 5 0.72 18.18 17.67
C LEU A 5 -0.02 19.19 16.80
N TRP A 6 0.09 20.48 17.14
CA TRP A 6 -0.61 21.58 16.48
C TRP A 6 0.38 22.47 15.71
N TYR A 7 0.01 22.90 14.51
CA TYR A 7 0.76 23.89 13.73
C TYR A 7 -0.22 24.85 13.05
N ALA A 8 0.01 26.15 13.20
CA ALA A 8 -0.85 27.19 12.63
C ALA A 8 -2.36 26.94 12.87
N GLN A 9 -2.73 26.62 14.10
CA GLN A 9 -4.11 26.30 14.53
C GLN A 9 -4.73 25.05 13.89
N ARG A 10 -3.94 24.24 13.19
CA ARG A 10 -4.35 22.95 12.65
C ARG A 10 -3.76 21.82 13.48
N LEU A 11 -4.61 20.88 13.92
CA LEU A 11 -4.17 19.61 14.51
C LEU A 11 -3.50 18.78 13.40
N ILE A 12 -2.20 18.55 13.51
CA ILE A 12 -1.44 17.71 12.59
C ILE A 12 -1.60 16.24 12.97
N GLU A 13 -1.38 15.92 14.25
CA GLU A 13 -1.30 14.54 14.71
C GLU A 13 -1.71 14.40 16.18
N THR A 14 -2.18 13.22 16.55
CA THR A 14 -2.49 12.86 17.93
C THR A 14 -1.78 11.55 18.25
N LEU A 15 -0.85 11.60 19.19
CA LEU A 15 -0.06 10.46 19.62
C LEU A 15 -0.58 9.91 20.95
N PRO A 16 -0.65 8.58 21.13
CA PRO A 16 -1.03 8.00 22.41
C PRO A 16 0.03 8.30 23.48
N ARG A 17 -0.39 8.46 24.74
CA ARG A 17 0.56 8.59 25.84
C ARG A 17 1.22 7.22 26.09
N LEU A 18 2.53 7.14 25.89
CA LEU A 18 3.31 5.93 26.15
C LEU A 18 3.57 5.80 27.66
N ARG A 19 3.32 4.62 28.22
CA ARG A 19 3.55 4.27 29.63
C ARG A 19 4.28 2.92 29.70
N GLY A 20 5.26 2.76 30.59
CA GLY A 20 6.04 1.53 30.75
C GLY A 20 7.41 1.55 30.05
N GLU A 21 8.05 0.39 29.91
CA GLU A 21 9.45 0.24 29.45
C GLU A 21 9.63 0.50 27.94
N ASN A 22 8.66 0.14 27.10
CA ASN A 22 8.72 0.35 25.64
C ASN A 22 8.08 1.70 25.26
N GLY A 23 8.74 2.78 25.70
CA GLY A 23 8.29 4.17 25.58
C GLY A 23 8.55 4.83 24.22
N HIS A 24 8.56 4.08 23.12
CA HIS A 24 8.78 4.61 21.77
C HIS A 24 7.58 4.34 20.84
N CYS A 25 7.27 5.32 20.00
CA CYS A 25 6.31 5.20 18.91
C CYS A 25 6.93 5.90 17.71
N ILE A 26 7.44 5.12 16.77
CA ILE A 26 8.22 5.62 15.65
C ILE A 26 7.43 5.42 14.37
N ASN A 27 7.12 6.52 13.70
CA ASN A 27 6.63 6.47 12.34
C ASN A 27 7.82 6.48 11.37
N TYR A 28 8.09 5.31 10.78
CA TYR A 28 9.22 5.11 9.86
C TYR A 28 9.23 6.08 8.67
N ARG A 29 8.07 6.62 8.27
CA ARG A 29 7.93 7.59 7.17
C ARG A 29 8.78 8.84 7.37
N HIS A 30 9.05 9.23 8.62
CA HIS A 30 9.91 10.39 8.93
C HIS A 30 11.42 10.07 8.94
N LEU A 31 11.77 8.79 8.91
CA LEU A 31 13.15 8.31 8.98
C LEU A 31 13.67 7.84 7.63
N ILE A 32 12.77 7.37 6.76
CA ILE A 32 13.14 6.60 5.58
C ILE A 32 14.06 7.37 4.61
N ASP A 33 13.80 8.65 4.35
CA ASP A 33 14.62 9.49 3.47
C ASP A 33 16.09 9.60 3.92
N ARG A 34 16.34 9.48 5.22
CA ARG A 34 17.70 9.49 5.79
C ARG A 34 18.35 8.11 5.69
N LEU A 35 17.59 7.06 5.98
CA LEU A 35 18.08 5.68 5.93
C LEU A 35 18.40 5.24 4.50
N VAL A 36 17.59 5.60 3.51
CA VAL A 36 17.87 5.30 2.09
C VAL A 36 19.19 5.92 1.62
N ARG A 37 19.51 7.14 2.06
CA ARG A 37 20.79 7.80 1.74
C ARG A 37 21.99 7.13 2.41
N LYS A 38 21.79 6.53 3.60
CA LYS A 38 22.85 5.89 4.40
C LYS A 38 22.38 4.51 4.88
N PRO A 39 22.30 3.50 3.99
CA PRO A 39 21.67 2.22 4.30
C PRO A 39 22.44 1.40 5.34
N GLY A 40 23.72 1.68 5.55
CA GLY A 40 24.52 1.03 6.60
C GLY A 40 24.03 1.34 8.02
N ALA A 41 23.27 2.41 8.23
CA ALA A 41 22.73 2.74 9.54
C ALA A 41 21.57 1.81 9.98
N PHE A 42 20.95 1.11 9.04
CA PHE A 42 19.78 0.27 9.31
C PHE A 42 20.13 -1.02 10.06
N GLU A 43 21.33 -1.56 9.85
CA GLU A 43 21.73 -2.85 10.43
C GLU A 43 21.68 -2.86 11.96
N ASN A 44 22.29 -1.83 12.57
CA ASN A 44 22.40 -1.66 14.02
C ASN A 44 21.49 -0.54 14.55
N TYR A 45 20.38 -0.28 13.87
CA TYR A 45 19.45 0.76 14.30
C TYR A 45 18.74 0.33 15.59
N CYS A 46 18.75 1.17 16.63
CA CYS A 46 18.21 0.80 17.95
C CYS A 46 16.73 0.40 17.92
N TYR A 47 15.95 1.01 17.03
CA TYR A 47 14.51 0.77 16.89
C TYR A 47 14.18 0.08 15.56
N LYS A 48 15.03 -0.87 15.15
CA LYS A 48 14.87 -1.58 13.88
C LYS A 48 13.54 -2.30 13.80
N ASP A 49 13.07 -2.85 14.91
CA ASP A 49 11.80 -3.59 14.97
C ASP A 49 10.58 -2.71 14.65
N ASP A 50 10.64 -1.41 14.98
CA ASP A 50 9.57 -0.45 14.64
C ASP A 50 9.60 0.00 13.16
N LEU A 51 10.66 -0.35 12.43
CA LEU A 51 10.76 -0.08 10.99
C LEU A 51 10.08 -1.18 10.15
N PHE A 52 9.41 -2.15 10.78
CA PHE A 52 8.56 -3.14 10.12
C PHE A 52 7.09 -2.80 10.36
N PRO A 53 6.40 -2.17 9.39
CA PRO A 53 5.02 -1.73 9.58
C PRO A 53 4.04 -2.90 9.80
N THR A 54 4.32 -4.03 9.15
CA THR A 54 3.57 -5.29 9.30
C THR A 54 4.52 -6.48 9.37
N SER A 55 3.99 -7.64 9.76
CA SER A 55 4.74 -8.90 9.77
C SER A 55 5.30 -9.28 8.39
N GLN A 56 4.65 -8.87 7.30
CA GLN A 56 5.10 -9.22 5.95
C GLN A 56 6.37 -8.47 5.56
N PHE A 57 6.52 -7.22 6.01
CA PHE A 57 7.78 -6.49 5.85
C PHE A 57 8.92 -7.17 6.60
N ARG A 58 8.66 -7.68 7.81
CA ARG A 58 9.64 -8.43 8.59
C ARG A 58 10.07 -9.71 7.88
N ILE A 59 9.10 -10.52 7.45
CA ILE A 59 9.36 -11.76 6.70
C ILE A 59 10.13 -11.48 5.41
N ALA A 60 9.72 -10.44 4.67
CA ALA A 60 10.40 -10.04 3.44
C ALA A 60 11.87 -9.65 3.68
N TYR A 61 12.16 -8.95 4.79
CA TYR A 61 13.53 -8.63 5.16
C TYR A 61 14.35 -9.86 5.56
N ASP A 62 13.76 -10.79 6.31
CA ASP A 62 14.43 -12.03 6.69
C ASP A 62 14.79 -12.85 5.44
N ILE A 63 13.86 -12.99 4.48
CA ILE A 63 14.11 -13.65 3.19
C ILE A 63 15.23 -12.93 2.41
N LEU A 64 15.19 -11.59 2.32
CA LEU A 64 16.24 -10.80 1.66
C LEU A 64 17.61 -11.02 2.30
N ARG A 65 17.68 -11.10 3.63
CA ARG A 65 18.93 -11.32 4.36
C ARG A 65 19.51 -12.70 4.09
N ASP A 66 18.66 -13.69 3.84
CA ASP A 66 19.08 -15.07 3.62
C ASP A 66 19.44 -15.33 2.14
N THR A 67 18.92 -14.53 1.20
CA THR A 67 19.21 -14.65 -0.24
C THR A 67 20.42 -13.83 -0.71
N VAL A 68 20.66 -12.66 -0.13
CA VAL A 68 21.73 -11.74 -0.55
C VAL A 68 22.57 -11.24 0.63
N SER A 69 23.72 -10.60 0.33
CA SER A 69 24.55 -9.99 1.38
C SER A 69 23.76 -8.99 2.23
N ILE A 70 24.05 -8.91 3.54
CA ILE A 70 23.37 -8.01 4.50
C ILE A 70 23.30 -6.57 4.00
N ARG A 71 24.39 -6.05 3.42
CA ARG A 71 24.44 -4.69 2.86
C ARG A 71 23.42 -4.50 1.72
N GLN A 72 23.28 -5.50 0.86
CA GLN A 72 22.32 -5.45 -0.24
C GLN A 72 20.88 -5.63 0.27
N ALA A 73 20.64 -6.58 1.19
CA ALA A 73 19.35 -6.78 1.83
C ALA A 73 18.83 -5.50 2.49
N ASN A 74 19.68 -4.82 3.27
CA ASN A 74 19.34 -3.54 3.90
C ASN A 74 18.97 -2.47 2.85
N LYS A 75 19.74 -2.40 1.76
CA LYS A 75 19.49 -1.43 0.69
C LYS A 75 18.17 -1.68 -0.03
N GLU A 76 17.87 -2.94 -0.35
CA GLU A 76 16.63 -3.31 -1.04
C GLU A 76 15.41 -3.14 -0.14
N TYR A 77 15.50 -3.60 1.11
CA TYR A 77 14.44 -3.43 2.08
C TYR A 77 14.10 -1.95 2.30
N LEU A 78 15.11 -1.09 2.45
CA LEU A 78 14.88 0.34 2.60
C LEU A 78 14.22 0.97 1.37
N LYS A 79 14.52 0.49 0.15
CA LYS A 79 13.80 0.96 -1.05
C LYS A 79 12.35 0.50 -1.09
N ILE A 80 12.07 -0.73 -0.65
CA ILE A 80 10.69 -1.23 -0.51
C ILE A 80 9.93 -0.39 0.52
N LEU A 81 10.57 -0.08 1.65
CA LEU A 81 9.99 0.76 2.70
C LEU A 81 9.77 2.22 2.21
N GLU A 82 10.69 2.75 1.40
CA GLU A 82 10.56 4.07 0.75
C GLU A 82 9.37 4.09 -0.21
N LEU A 83 9.19 3.02 -1.01
CA LEU A 83 8.05 2.89 -1.91
C LEU A 83 6.73 2.84 -1.13
N ALA A 84 6.69 2.09 -0.02
CA ALA A 84 5.54 2.06 0.89
C ALA A 84 5.23 3.44 1.50
N ALA A 85 6.26 4.24 1.79
CA ALA A 85 6.08 5.59 2.33
C ALA A 85 5.57 6.60 1.28
N LYS A 86 6.00 6.47 0.02
CA LYS A 86 5.65 7.40 -1.07
C LYS A 86 4.33 7.08 -1.76
N GLU A 87 4.05 5.80 -1.96
CA GLU A 87 2.85 5.36 -2.66
C GLU A 87 1.77 4.94 -1.66
N ASN A 88 1.81 3.69 -1.20
CA ASN A 88 0.86 3.18 -0.22
C ASN A 88 1.40 1.93 0.48
N GLU A 89 1.46 1.98 1.80
CA GLU A 89 1.89 0.85 2.64
C GLU A 89 1.03 -0.39 2.46
N SER A 90 -0.29 -0.24 2.31
CA SER A 90 -1.20 -1.39 2.16
C SER A 90 -1.05 -2.09 0.81
N LEU A 91 -0.75 -1.34 -0.25
CA LEU A 91 -0.47 -1.91 -1.57
C LEU A 91 0.82 -2.71 -1.55
N VAL A 92 1.89 -2.14 -0.98
CA VAL A 92 3.17 -2.84 -0.82
C VAL A 92 3.03 -4.08 0.05
N ASN A 93 2.31 -3.99 1.17
CA ASN A 93 2.00 -5.14 2.01
C ASN A 93 1.33 -6.25 1.20
N THR A 94 0.30 -5.93 0.41
CA THR A 94 -0.41 -6.90 -0.42
C THR A 94 0.49 -7.51 -1.50
N ALA A 95 1.39 -6.73 -2.10
CA ALA A 95 2.38 -7.23 -3.05
C ALA A 95 3.37 -8.21 -2.37
N LEU A 96 3.91 -7.84 -1.21
CA LEU A 96 4.79 -8.70 -0.41
C LEU A 96 4.09 -9.99 -0.01
N ARG A 97 2.81 -9.94 0.40
CA ARG A 97 2.00 -11.12 0.68
C ARG A 97 2.02 -12.11 -0.48
N TRP A 98 1.80 -11.61 -1.69
CA TRP A 98 1.68 -12.44 -2.89
C TRP A 98 3.03 -13.05 -3.27
N LEU A 99 4.10 -12.24 -3.26
CA LEU A 99 5.46 -12.73 -3.55
C LEU A 99 5.88 -13.82 -2.55
N ILE A 100 5.61 -13.62 -1.25
CA ILE A 100 5.92 -14.62 -0.22
C ILE A 100 5.09 -15.90 -0.43
N HIS A 101 3.80 -15.79 -0.76
CA HIS A 101 2.94 -16.95 -0.97
C HIS A 101 3.32 -17.75 -2.23
N LEU A 102 3.77 -17.07 -3.28
CA LEU A 102 4.20 -17.69 -4.54
C LEU A 102 5.65 -18.19 -4.50
N GLU A 103 6.35 -17.98 -3.38
CA GLU A 103 7.79 -18.29 -3.21
C GLU A 103 8.67 -17.64 -4.29
N GLU A 104 8.24 -16.48 -4.80
CA GLU A 104 9.01 -15.71 -5.77
C GLU A 104 10.15 -14.93 -5.10
N GLU A 105 11.16 -14.58 -5.87
CA GLU A 105 12.28 -13.77 -5.40
C GLU A 105 11.79 -12.41 -4.89
N ILE A 106 12.09 -12.10 -3.64
CA ILE A 106 11.80 -10.78 -3.08
C ILE A 106 12.90 -9.83 -3.53
N SER A 107 12.54 -8.83 -4.33
CA SER A 107 13.41 -7.72 -4.70
C SER A 107 12.58 -6.44 -4.85
N PHE A 108 13.25 -5.28 -4.76
CA PHE A 108 12.57 -4.00 -5.00
C PHE A 108 11.90 -3.95 -6.39
N ALA A 109 12.56 -4.52 -7.41
CA ALA A 109 12.05 -4.53 -8.78
C ALA A 109 10.76 -5.34 -8.90
N ASN A 110 10.73 -6.53 -8.29
CA ASN A 110 9.57 -7.43 -8.35
C ASN A 110 8.37 -6.83 -7.59
N VAL A 111 8.62 -6.24 -6.41
CA VAL A 111 7.57 -5.54 -5.65
C VAL A 111 6.98 -4.40 -6.49
N LYS A 112 7.84 -3.59 -7.12
CA LYS A 112 7.39 -2.49 -7.96
C LYS A 112 6.58 -2.98 -9.17
N GLN A 113 7.05 -4.04 -9.84
CA GLN A 113 6.34 -4.62 -10.99
C GLN A 113 4.96 -5.16 -10.62
N VAL A 114 4.81 -5.81 -9.46
CA VAL A 114 3.51 -6.29 -8.97
C VAL A 114 2.55 -5.13 -8.69
N ILE A 115 3.07 -3.99 -8.23
CA ILE A 115 2.27 -2.80 -7.97
C ILE A 115 1.87 -2.13 -9.29
N ASP A 116 2.82 -1.90 -10.20
CA ASP A 116 2.59 -1.29 -11.50
C ASP A 116 1.55 -2.08 -12.32
N SER A 117 1.65 -3.40 -12.33
CA SER A 117 0.70 -4.29 -13.03
C SER A 117 -0.71 -4.27 -12.44
N LYS A 118 -0.87 -4.06 -11.13
CA LYS A 118 -2.18 -3.89 -10.48
C LYS A 118 -2.78 -2.50 -10.67
N GLN A 119 -1.94 -1.49 -10.90
CA GLN A 119 -2.38 -0.12 -11.14
C GLN A 119 -2.79 0.12 -12.60
N GLN A 120 -2.40 -0.75 -13.53
CA GLN A 120 -2.97 -0.76 -14.86
C GLN A 120 -4.47 -1.06 -14.76
N ALA A 121 -5.28 -0.03 -15.02
CA ALA A 121 -6.71 -0.22 -15.23
C ALA A 121 -6.91 -1.30 -16.30
N PRO A 122 -7.86 -2.24 -16.13
CA PRO A 122 -8.19 -3.14 -17.23
C PRO A 122 -8.52 -2.28 -18.45
N GLU A 123 -8.00 -2.67 -19.62
CA GLU A 123 -8.32 -2.02 -20.88
C GLU A 123 -9.84 -1.77 -20.95
N PRO A 124 -10.29 -0.55 -21.33
CA PRO A 124 -11.70 -0.25 -21.40
C PRO A 124 -12.38 -1.34 -22.22
N THR A 125 -13.29 -2.07 -21.59
CA THR A 125 -14.10 -3.06 -22.30
C THR A 125 -15.00 -2.26 -23.23
N ASP A 126 -14.74 -2.32 -24.54
CA ASP A 126 -15.62 -1.75 -25.55
C ASP A 126 -16.94 -2.52 -25.49
N VAL A 127 -17.88 -2.03 -24.69
CA VAL A 127 -19.24 -2.55 -24.62
C VAL A 127 -19.96 -2.01 -25.85
N TYR A 128 -20.18 -2.89 -26.83
CA TYR A 128 -21.07 -2.58 -27.94
C TYR A 128 -22.50 -2.49 -27.40
N VAL A 129 -22.95 -1.26 -27.16
CA VAL A 129 -24.36 -0.98 -26.87
C VAL A 129 -25.08 -0.95 -28.21
N GLU A 130 -25.86 -2.00 -28.48
CA GLU A 130 -26.68 -2.08 -29.69
C GLU A 130 -27.61 -0.85 -29.75
N SER A 131 -27.71 -0.22 -30.92
CA SER A 131 -28.51 0.97 -31.09
C SER A 131 -29.98 0.64 -30.82
N VAL A 132 -30.51 1.14 -29.72
CA VAL A 132 -31.91 0.95 -29.34
C VAL A 132 -32.79 1.60 -30.41
N ASP A 133 -33.64 0.81 -31.04
CA ASP A 133 -34.66 1.31 -31.96
C ASP A 133 -35.74 2.06 -31.17
N ILE A 134 -35.75 3.38 -31.34
CA ILE A 134 -36.64 4.29 -30.63
C ILE A 134 -38.11 4.02 -31.03
N GLN A 135 -38.36 3.50 -32.24
CA GLN A 135 -39.72 3.21 -32.70
C GLN A 135 -40.36 2.02 -31.94
N GLY A 136 -39.56 1.18 -31.26
CA GLY A 136 -40.08 0.11 -30.41
C GLY A 136 -40.82 0.62 -29.16
N TYR A 137 -40.55 1.85 -28.71
CA TYR A 137 -41.27 2.47 -27.58
C TYR A 137 -42.69 2.90 -27.95
N ASP A 138 -42.93 3.27 -29.21
CA ASP A 138 -44.26 3.71 -29.67
C ASP A 138 -45.28 2.56 -29.60
N SER A 139 -44.83 1.32 -29.81
CA SER A 139 -45.63 0.10 -29.68
C SER A 139 -46.13 -0.16 -28.25
N LEU A 140 -45.50 0.42 -27.22
CA LEU A 140 -45.92 0.28 -25.82
C LEU A 140 -47.09 1.19 -25.44
N TYR A 141 -47.46 2.16 -26.31
CA TYR A 141 -48.63 3.03 -26.10
C TYR A 141 -49.94 2.42 -26.62
N GLU A 142 -49.91 1.28 -27.32
CA GLU A 142 -51.10 0.67 -27.94
C GLU A 142 -51.94 -0.20 -26.99
N THR A 143 -51.55 -0.39 -25.73
CA THR A 143 -52.46 -1.01 -24.75
C THR A 143 -53.44 0.04 -24.21
N PRO A 144 -54.74 0.00 -24.57
CA PRO A 144 -55.71 0.87 -23.93
C PRO A 144 -55.79 0.52 -22.45
N GLU A 145 -55.54 1.50 -21.58
CA GLU A 145 -55.91 1.41 -20.17
C GLU A 145 -57.40 1.06 -20.11
N CYS A 146 -57.74 -0.10 -19.53
CA CYS A 146 -59.11 -0.48 -19.24
C CYS A 146 -59.76 0.64 -18.42
N VAL A 147 -60.68 1.39 -19.03
CA VAL A 147 -61.57 2.28 -18.31
C VAL A 147 -62.53 1.38 -17.51
N CYS A 148 -62.30 1.30 -16.20
CA CYS A 148 -63.21 0.64 -15.28
C CYS A 148 -64.58 1.33 -15.33
N VAL A 149 -65.62 0.57 -15.69
CA VAL A 149 -67.05 0.95 -15.51
C VAL A 149 -67.51 0.45 -14.16
#